data_AF-A0A432JW00-F1
#
_entry.id   AF-A0A432JW00-F1
#
_cell.length_a   1.000
_cell.length_b   1.000
_cell.length_c   1.000
_cell.angle_alpha   90.00
_cell.angle_beta   90.00
_cell.angle_gamma   90.00
#
_symmetry.space_group_name_H-M   'P 1'
#
loop_
_entity.id
_entity.type
_entity.pdbx_description
1 polymer ?
#
loop_
_entity_poly.entity_id
_entity_poly.type
_entity_poly.pdbx_seq_one_letter_code
_entity_poly.pdbx_strand_id
1 'polypeptide(L)'
;MGDGVAATELAGHTLAELITGVESGRTGLPWVGHVSRRWAIEPFRWLGINAGLWAAPSGDRGEARTGRPARLVQLLDRLLH
;
A
#
# COMPACT_ATOMS: atom_id res chain seq x y z
N MET A 1 -6.34 15.44 4.21
CA MET A 1 -5.86 15.31 5.60
C MET A 1 -7.08 15.33 6.51
N GLY A 2 -7.77 14.21 6.70
CA GLY A 2 -9.03 14.18 7.45
C GLY A 2 -9.63 12.78 7.62
N ASP A 3 -9.37 11.89 6.66
CA ASP A 3 -9.95 10.53 6.67
C ASP A 3 -9.47 9.66 7.83
N GLY A 4 -8.27 9.92 8.36
CA GLY A 4 -7.70 9.13 9.46
C GLY A 4 -8.47 9.27 10.77
N VAL A 5 -9.01 10.45 11.07
CA VAL A 5 -9.77 10.70 12.30
C VAL A 5 -11.14 10.03 12.21
N ALA A 6 -11.82 10.17 11.07
CA ALA A 6 -13.10 9.50 10.80
C ALA A 6 -12.95 7.96 10.82
N ALA A 7 -11.88 7.42 10.23
CA ALA A 7 -11.61 5.99 10.27
C ALA A 7 -11.34 5.48 11.70
N THR A 8 -10.63 6.26 12.52
CA THR A 8 -10.33 5.90 13.91
C THR A 8 -11.58 5.93 14.78
N GLU A 9 -12.44 6.93 14.60
CA GLU A 9 -13.73 7.03 15.32
C GLU A 9 -14.65 5.85 14.99
N LEU A 10 -14.82 5.54 13.71
CA LEU A 10 -15.57 4.37 13.27
C LEU A 10 -15.02 3.05 13.83
N ALA A 11 -13.69 2.89 13.82
CA ALA A 11 -13.03 1.70 14.37
C ALA A 11 -13.23 1.58 15.88
N GLY A 12 -13.15 2.69 16.63
CA GLY A 12 -13.38 2.71 18.07
C GLY A 12 -14.80 2.32 18.46
N HIS A 13 -15.81 2.85 17.75
CA HIS A 13 -17.20 2.46 17.94
C HIS A 13 -17.44 0.97 17.63
N THR A 14 -16.86 0.48 16.53
CA THR A 14 -16.93 -0.95 16.16
C THR A 14 -16.33 -1.83 17.26
N LEU A 15 -15.18 -1.43 17.83
CA LEU A 15 -14.53 -2.17 18.91
C LEU A 15 -15.37 -2.21 20.19
N ALA A 16 -15.99 -1.10 20.57
CA ALA A 16 -16.87 -1.05 21.75
C ALA A 16 -18.09 -1.96 21.59
N GLU A 17 -18.71 -1.98 20.40
CA GLU A 17 -19.84 -2.86 20.07
C GLU A 17 -19.42 -4.34 20.12
N LEU A 18 -18.23 -4.69 19.58
CA LEU A 18 -17.69 -6.06 19.67
C LEU A 18 -17.41 -6.50 21.12
N ILE A 19 -16.84 -5.64 21.96
CA ILE A 19 -16.54 -5.95 23.37
C ILE A 19 -17.83 -6.17 24.17
N THR A 20 -18.88 -5.40 23.87
CA THR A 20 -20.17 -5.45 24.57
C THR A 20 -21.14 -6.46 23.98
N GLY A 21 -20.79 -7.12 22.88
CA GLY A 21 -21.64 -8.11 22.20
C GLY A 21 -22.86 -7.50 21.49
N VAL A 22 -22.79 -6.23 21.10
CA VAL A 22 -23.86 -5.54 20.38
C VAL A 22 -23.71 -5.83 18.88
N GLU A 23 -24.70 -6.50 18.30
CA GLU A 23 -24.77 -6.69 16.85
C GLU A 23 -25.24 -5.41 16.16
N SER A 24 -24.45 -4.90 15.23
CA SER A 24 -24.73 -3.66 14.50
C SER A 24 -24.21 -3.75 13.06
N GLY A 25 -24.59 -2.78 12.21
CA GLY A 25 -24.02 -2.69 10.85
C GLY A 25 -22.49 -2.52 10.85
N ARG A 26 -21.89 -2.08 11.96
CA ARG A 26 -20.43 -1.93 12.08
C ARG A 26 -19.71 -3.21 12.42
N THR A 27 -20.31 -4.10 13.21
CA THR A 27 -19.70 -5.40 13.58
C THR A 27 -19.61 -6.34 12.37
N GLY A 28 -20.42 -6.12 11.33
CA GLY A 28 -20.35 -6.85 10.06
C GLY A 28 -19.42 -6.24 9.00
N LEU A 29 -18.66 -5.19 9.31
CA LEU A 29 -17.78 -4.55 8.32
C LEU A 29 -16.60 -5.48 7.94
N PRO A 30 -16.11 -5.42 6.69
CA PRO A 30 -15.20 -6.42 6.14
C PRO A 30 -13.81 -6.45 6.80
N TRP A 31 -13.47 -5.49 7.64
CA TRP A 31 -12.25 -5.48 8.44
C TRP A 31 -12.38 -6.19 9.79
N VAL A 32 -13.61 -6.44 10.26
CA VAL A 32 -13.84 -7.16 11.53
C VAL A 32 -13.44 -8.61 11.32
N GLY A 33 -12.54 -9.11 12.18
CA GLY A 33 -11.99 -10.47 12.04
C GLY A 33 -11.09 -10.67 10.81
N HIS A 34 -10.70 -9.59 10.12
CA HIS A 34 -9.82 -9.69 8.96
C HIS A 34 -8.40 -10.07 9.38
N VAL A 35 -7.90 -11.18 8.83
CA VAL A 35 -6.50 -11.58 8.98
C VAL A 35 -5.67 -10.85 7.94
N SER A 36 -4.91 -9.84 8.37
CA SER A 36 -3.96 -9.16 7.50
C SER A 36 -2.94 -10.15 6.93
N ARG A 37 -2.60 -10.00 5.65
CA ARG A 37 -1.52 -10.78 5.04
C ARG A 37 -0.22 -10.55 5.79
N ARG A 38 0.63 -11.57 5.84
CA ARG A 38 2.01 -11.42 6.32
C ARG A 38 2.68 -10.32 5.51
N TRP A 39 3.17 -9.32 6.22
CA TRP A 39 3.96 -8.26 5.60
C TRP A 39 5.26 -8.86 5.03
N ALA A 40 5.78 -8.28 3.96
CA ALA A 40 7.04 -8.74 3.38
C ALA A 40 8.14 -8.77 4.45
N ILE A 41 8.89 -9.87 4.48
CA ILE A 41 9.96 -10.09 5.45
C ILE A 41 11.00 -8.98 5.29
N GLU A 42 11.41 -8.37 6.40
CA GLU A 42 12.56 -7.47 6.44
C GLU A 42 13.84 -8.33 6.28
N PRO A 43 14.80 -7.98 5.40
CA PRO A 43 15.09 -6.66 4.81
C PRO A 43 14.53 -6.39 3.41
N PHE A 44 13.79 -7.33 2.79
CA PHE A 44 13.35 -7.20 1.39
C PHE A 44 12.42 -6.02 1.16
N ARG A 45 11.53 -5.74 2.12
CA ARG A 45 10.64 -4.56 2.08
C ARG A 45 11.44 -3.26 2.05
N TRP A 46 12.44 -3.15 2.91
CA TRP A 46 13.34 -1.99 2.96
C TRP A 46 14.12 -1.86 1.66
N LEU A 47 14.66 -2.96 1.14
CA LEU A 47 15.42 -2.96 -0.11
C LEU A 47 14.55 -2.52 -1.30
N GLY A 48 13.31 -3.01 -1.39
CA GLY A 48 12.38 -2.62 -2.45
C GLY A 48 12.03 -1.14 -2.44
N ILE A 49 11.72 -0.58 -1.26
CA ILE A 49 11.43 0.86 -1.12
C ILE A 49 12.66 1.71 -1.46
N ASN A 50 13.83 1.36 -0.93
CA ASN A 50 15.05 2.12 -1.17
C ASN A 50 15.52 2.00 -2.63
N ALA A 51 15.41 0.82 -3.25
CA ALA A 51 15.71 0.64 -4.66
C ALA A 51 14.80 1.50 -5.54
N GLY A 52 13.50 1.57 -5.23
CA GLY A 52 12.56 2.47 -5.92
C GLY A 52 12.92 3.95 -5.75
N LEU A 53 13.25 4.36 -4.53
CA LEU A 53 13.68 5.73 -4.22
C LEU A 53 15.01 6.10 -4.90
N TRP A 54 15.95 5.15 -5.06
CA TRP A 54 17.22 5.37 -5.75
C TRP A 54 17.06 5.35 -7.27
N ALA A 55 16.13 4.54 -7.77
CA ALA A 55 15.84 4.42 -9.19
C ALA A 55 15.08 5.63 -9.73
N ALA A 56 14.17 6.24 -8.97
CA ALA A 56 13.37 7.37 -9.46
C ALA A 56 14.22 8.57 -9.96
N PRO A 57 15.23 9.07 -9.21
CA PRO A 57 16.11 10.13 -9.69
C PRO A 57 17.08 9.68 -10.80
N SER A 58 17.32 8.37 -10.92
CA SER A 58 18.16 7.78 -11.96
C SER A 58 17.40 7.63 -13.28
N GLY A 59 16.10 7.33 -13.20
CA GLY A 59 15.15 7.33 -14.30
C GLY A 59 15.02 8.72 -14.92
N ASP A 60 14.72 9.73 -14.10
CA ASP A 60 14.56 11.11 -14.56
C ASP A 60 15.83 11.65 -15.26
N ARG A 61 17.03 11.34 -14.73
CA ARG A 61 18.29 11.78 -15.33
C ARG A 61 18.69 10.99 -16.57
N GLY A 62 18.37 9.69 -16.62
CA GLY A 62 18.61 8.83 -17.78
C GLY A 62 17.70 9.17 -18.95
N GLU A 63 16.43 9.49 -18.67
CA GLU A 63 15.44 9.87 -19.66
C GLU A 63 15.72 11.27 -20.22
N ALA A 64 16.11 12.23 -19.35
CA ALA A 64 16.51 13.58 -19.77
C ALA A 64 17.81 13.64 -20.59
N ARG A 65 18.77 12.73 -20.37
CA ARG A 65 20.04 12.70 -21.13
C ARG A 65 20.01 11.84 -22.39
N THR A 66 19.17 10.81 -22.44
CA THR A 66 19.23 9.79 -23.50
C THR A 66 17.96 9.73 -24.36
N GLY A 67 16.87 10.40 -23.97
CA GLY A 67 15.61 10.44 -24.73
C GLY A 67 14.98 9.05 -24.98
N ARG A 68 15.37 8.03 -24.20
CA ARG A 68 14.94 6.64 -24.36
C ARG A 68 14.28 6.16 -23.07
N PRO A 69 13.07 5.57 -23.13
CA PRO A 69 12.35 5.13 -21.95
C PRO A 69 13.17 4.06 -21.20
N ALA A 70 13.13 4.14 -19.87
CA ALA A 70 13.88 3.25 -18.98
C ALA A 70 13.66 1.77 -19.36
N ARG A 71 14.70 0.94 -19.27
CA ARG A 71 14.66 -0.48 -19.65
C ARG A 71 13.52 -1.26 -18.98
N LEU A 72 13.07 -0.81 -17.81
CA LEU A 72 11.91 -1.33 -17.09
C LEU A 72 10.60 -1.11 -17.87
N VAL A 73 10.43 0.03 -18.53
CA VAL A 73 9.29 0.36 -19.40
C VAL A 73 9.29 -0.52 -20.65
N GLN A 74 10.46 -0.75 -21.27
CA GLN A 74 10.58 -1.65 -22.42
C GLN A 74 10.32 -3.12 -22.05
N LEU A 75 10.66 -3.53 -20.83
CA LEU A 75 10.38 -4.88 -20.34
C LEU A 75 8.88 -5.06 -20.02
N LEU A 76 8.25 -4.04 -19.43
CA LEU A 76 6.81 -3.99 -19.19
C LEU A 76 6.01 -3.99 -20.49
N ASP A 77 6.45 -3.23 -21.50
CA ASP A 77 5.84 -3.18 -22.83
C ASP A 77 5.90 -4.54 -23.54
N ARG A 78 7.03 -5.26 -23.41
CA ARG A 78 7.17 -6.64 -23.91
C ARG A 78 6.37 -7.71 -23.17
N LEU A 79 5.89 -7.42 -21.96
CA LEU A 79 5.06 -8.35 -21.18
C LEU A 79 3.56 -8.07 -21.36
N LEU A 80 3.20 -6.89 -21.88
CA LEU A 80 1.83 -6.48 -22.17
C LEU A 80 1.45 -6.61 -23.66
N HIS A 81 2.36 -7.13 -24.49
CA HIS A 81 2.14 -7.61 -25.86
C HIS A 81 2.43 -9.10 -25.94
#